data_AF-A0A939F161-F1
#
_entry.id   AF-A0A939F161-F1
#
_cell.length_a   1.000
_cell.length_b   1.000
_cell.length_c   1.000
_cell.angle_alpha   90.00
_cell.angle_beta   90.00
_cell.angle_gamma   90.00
#
_symmetry.space_group_name_H-M   'P 1'
#
loop_
_entity.id
_entity.type
_entity.pdbx_description
1 polymer ?
#
loop_
_entity_poly.entity_id
_entity_poly.type
_entity_poly.pdbx_seq_one_letter_code
_entity_poly.pdbx_strand_id
1 'polypeptide(L)'
;MFCQHGDRNGKRSPWLLLVFDTSNKATSRRIQQARRAGELRELLPRVYTSDLTTDPALLVRRHWLPLLSHLYPDPVISHRSGLDAQPTS
;
A
#
# COMPACT_ATOMS: atom_id res chain seq x y z
N MET A 1 -15.15 -8.25 -28.39
CA MET A 1 -16.05 -8.87 -27.40
C MET A 1 -15.25 -9.02 -26.11
N PHE A 2 -15.32 -8.05 -25.20
CA PHE A 2 -14.70 -8.16 -23.87
C PHE A 2 -15.80 -7.92 -22.85
N CYS A 3 -16.39 -9.02 -22.38
CA CYS A 3 -17.32 -9.01 -21.27
C CYS A 3 -16.54 -8.71 -20.00
N GLN A 4 -16.60 -7.47 -19.51
CA GLN A 4 -16.18 -7.16 -18.14
C GLN A 4 -17.37 -7.38 -17.21
N HIS A 5 -17.56 -8.63 -16.80
CA HIS A 5 -18.29 -8.94 -15.57
C HIS A 5 -17.36 -8.63 -14.40
N GLY A 6 -17.65 -7.54 -13.67
CA GLY A 6 -16.94 -7.15 -12.47
C GLY A 6 -17.93 -6.99 -11.32
N ASP A 7 -18.16 -8.10 -10.63
CA ASP A 7 -19.05 -8.34 -9.50
C ASP A 7 -19.05 -7.21 -8.45
N ARG A 8 -20.24 -6.69 -8.13
CA ARG A 8 -20.51 -5.76 -7.02
C ARG A 8 -20.61 -6.55 -5.70
N ASN A 9 -19.53 -7.16 -5.22
CA ASN A 9 -19.57 -7.83 -3.92
C ASN A 9 -19.16 -6.87 -2.80
N GLY A 10 -20.16 -6.17 -2.25
CA GLY A 10 -20.04 -5.28 -1.10
C GLY A 10 -19.84 -6.04 0.22
N LYS A 11 -18.79 -6.86 0.32
CA LYS A 11 -18.31 -7.33 1.63
C LYS A 11 -17.57 -6.17 2.29
N ARG A 12 -18.19 -5.52 3.28
CA ARG A 12 -17.50 -4.55 4.14
C ARG A 12 -16.48 -5.32 4.98
N SER A 13 -15.23 -5.41 4.52
CA SER A 13 -14.14 -5.94 5.33
C SER A 13 -13.99 -5.09 6.59
N PRO A 14 -13.79 -5.68 7.78
CA PRO A 14 -13.44 -4.91 8.98
C PRO A 14 -12.04 -4.28 8.87
N TRP A 15 -11.27 -4.70 7.87
CA TRP A 15 -9.94 -4.21 7.54
C TRP A 15 -10.01 -2.96 6.67
N LEU A 16 -9.06 -2.06 6.91
CA LEU A 16 -8.76 -0.96 6.00
C LEU A 16 -8.30 -1.51 4.64
N LEU A 17 -8.50 -0.71 3.59
CA LEU A 17 -8.08 -1.07 2.24
C LEU A 17 -6.58 -1.38 2.15
N LEU A 18 -5.77 -0.60 2.87
CA LEU A 18 -4.33 -0.82 3.04
C LEU A 18 -4.04 -1.14 4.50
N VAL A 19 -3.36 -2.26 4.71
CA VAL A 19 -2.94 -2.73 6.03
C VAL A 19 -1.44 -2.89 6.02
N PHE A 20 -0.78 -2.18 6.92
CA PHE A 20 0.67 -2.17 7.03
C PHE A 20 1.13 -3.14 8.12
N ASP A 21 2.26 -3.81 7.87
CA ASP A 21 2.94 -4.57 8.90
C ASP A 21 3.42 -3.64 10.02
N THR A 22 3.50 -4.17 11.24
CA THR A 22 3.91 -3.41 12.41
C THR A 22 4.76 -4.27 13.33
N SER A 23 5.66 -3.63 14.08
CA SER A 23 6.48 -4.30 15.08
C SER A 23 5.68 -4.84 16.26
N ASN A 24 4.41 -4.44 16.42
CA ASN A 24 3.55 -4.99 17.47
C ASN A 24 3.16 -6.44 17.14
N LYS A 25 3.68 -7.39 17.94
CA LYS A 25 3.46 -8.82 17.79
C LYS A 25 1.97 -9.20 17.77
N ALA A 26 1.12 -8.53 18.56
CA ALA A 26 -0.31 -8.83 18.58
C ALA A 26 -0.99 -8.48 17.25
N THR A 27 -0.69 -7.29 16.73
CA THR A 27 -1.24 -6.82 15.45
C THR A 27 -0.70 -7.62 14.28
N SER A 28 0.60 -7.92 14.25
CA SER A 28 1.20 -8.75 13.20
C SER A 28 0.58 -10.16 13.14
N ARG A 29 0.31 -10.77 14.31
CA ARG A 29 -0.42 -12.05 14.39
C ARG A 29 -1.84 -11.96 13.82
N ARG A 30 -2.58 -10.89 14.13
CA ARG A 30 -3.94 -10.68 13.59
C ARG A 30 -3.92 -10.51 12.08
N ILE A 31 -2.93 -9.81 11.53
CA ILE A 31 -2.73 -9.67 10.09
C ILE A 31 -2.45 -11.03 9.45
N GLN A 32 -1.55 -11.83 10.04
CA GLN A 32 -1.25 -13.17 9.54
C GLN A 32 -2.48 -14.09 9.57
N GLN A 33 -3.31 -14.02 10.61
CA GLN A 33 -4.57 -14.76 10.70
C GLN A 33 -5.54 -14.35 9.59
N ALA A 34 -5.72 -13.05 9.38
CA ALA A 34 -6.59 -12.52 8.32
C ALA A 34 -6.10 -12.91 6.92
N ARG A 35 -4.78 -12.94 6.69
CA ARG A 35 -4.19 -13.49 5.46
C ARG A 35 -4.55 -14.96 5.25
N ARG A 36 -4.39 -15.78 6.29
CA ARG A 36 -4.71 -17.21 6.24
C ARG A 36 -6.21 -17.47 6.05
N ALA A 37 -7.05 -16.59 6.58
CA ALA A 37 -8.50 -16.61 6.40
C ALA A 37 -8.94 -16.12 5.01
N GLY A 38 -8.03 -15.58 4.20
CA GLY A 38 -8.34 -15.02 2.89
C GLY A 38 -9.03 -13.65 2.93
N GLU A 39 -9.01 -12.96 4.07
CA GLU A 39 -9.57 -11.60 4.22
C GLU A 39 -8.58 -10.52 3.75
N LEU A 40 -7.29 -10.84 3.76
CA LEU A 40 -6.20 -9.99 3.29
C LEU A 40 -5.35 -10.76 2.28
N ARG A 41 -4.92 -10.08 1.22
CA ARG A 41 -3.85 -10.56 0.34
C ARG A 41 -2.64 -9.65 0.42
N GLU A 42 -1.49 -10.20 0.06
CA GLU A 42 -0.25 -9.43 -0.03
C GLU A 42 -0.25 -8.55 -1.28
N LEU A 43 0.06 -7.27 -1.09
CA LEU A 43 0.15 -6.28 -2.17
C LEU A 43 1.62 -6.01 -2.52
N LEU A 44 2.44 -5.80 -1.48
CA LEU A 44 3.87 -5.54 -1.53
C LEU A 44 4.51 -6.16 -0.27
N PRO A 45 5.86 -6.26 -0.18
CA PRO A 45 6.50 -6.68 1.05
C PRO A 45 6.02 -5.82 2.23
N ARG A 46 5.48 -6.47 3.27
CA ARG A 46 4.97 -5.81 4.49
C ARG A 46 3.74 -4.92 4.29
N VAL A 47 3.08 -5.00 3.13
CA VAL A 47 1.83 -4.28 2.85
C VAL A 47 0.77 -5.25 2.32
N TYR A 48 -0.40 -5.19 2.93
CA TYR A 48 -1.53 -6.05 2.64
C TYR A 48 -2.74 -5.22 2.21
N THR A 49 -3.66 -5.86 1.51
CA THR A 49 -4.92 -5.24 1.08
C THR A 49 -6.12 -6.15 1.33
N SER A 50 -7.24 -5.55 1.73
CA SER A 50 -8.53 -6.24 1.84
C SER A 50 -9.29 -6.32 0.52
N ASP A 51 -8.84 -5.59 -0.50
CA ASP A 51 -9.35 -5.74 -1.87
C ASP A 51 -8.67 -6.95 -2.49
N LEU A 52 -9.45 -8.02 -2.72
CA LEU A 52 -8.96 -9.30 -3.24
C LEU A 52 -9.10 -9.43 -4.76
N THR A 53 -9.83 -8.51 -5.42
CA THR A 53 -10.28 -8.67 -6.81
C THR A 53 -9.59 -7.71 -7.76
N THR A 54 -9.28 -6.50 -7.31
CA THR A 54 -8.65 -5.47 -8.15
C THR A 54 -7.23 -5.89 -8.55
N ASP A 55 -6.74 -5.39 -9.67
CA ASP A 55 -5.35 -5.59 -10.06
C ASP A 55 -4.38 -4.94 -9.03
N PRO A 56 -3.34 -5.65 -8.56
CA PRO A 56 -2.36 -5.13 -7.60
C PRO A 56 -1.65 -3.86 -8.09
N ALA A 57 -1.26 -3.79 -9.36
CA ALA A 57 -0.54 -2.63 -9.89
C ALA A 57 -1.45 -1.38 -9.93
N LEU A 58 -2.74 -1.57 -10.19
CA LEU A 58 -3.72 -0.49 -10.13
C LEU A 58 -3.94 0.02 -8.70
N LEU A 59 -4.00 -0.88 -7.71
CA LEU A 59 -4.05 -0.50 -6.29
C LEU A 59 -2.80 0.28 -5.87
N VAL A 60 -1.61 -0.21 -6.23
CA VAL A 60 -0.34 0.47 -5.93
C VAL A 60 -0.31 1.86 -6.59
N ARG A 61 -0.73 1.98 -7.84
CA ARG A 61 -0.77 3.28 -8.55
C ARG A 61 -1.75 4.27 -7.92
N ARG A 62 -2.92 3.81 -7.48
CA ARG A 62 -3.92 4.69 -6.85
C ARG A 62 -3.50 5.18 -5.47
N HIS A 63 -2.77 4.34 -4.74
CA HIS A 63 -2.37 4.61 -3.36
C HIS A 63 -0.85 4.74 -3.20
N TRP A 64 -0.15 5.17 -4.25
CA TRP A 64 1.31 5.20 -4.25
C TRP A 64 1.90 6.09 -3.15
N LEU A 65 1.23 7.21 -2.83
CA LEU A 65 1.70 8.16 -1.83
C LEU A 65 1.73 7.59 -0.40
N PRO A 66 0.62 7.04 0.16
CA PRO A 66 0.67 6.42 1.48
C PRO A 66 1.57 5.17 1.53
N LEU A 67 1.69 4.43 0.42
CA LEU A 67 2.64 3.32 0.32
C LEU A 67 4.09 3.81 0.45
N LEU A 68 4.44 4.88 -0.27
CA LEU A 68 5.77 5.46 -0.25
C LEU A 68 6.13 6.01 1.14
N SER A 69 5.22 6.77 1.76
CA SER A 69 5.42 7.32 3.11
C SER A 69 5.64 6.24 4.16
N HIS A 70 4.99 5.08 4.02
CA HIS A 70 5.17 3.98 4.97
C HIS A 70 6.46 3.19 4.72
N LEU A 71 6.76 2.87 3.46
CA LEU A 71 7.93 2.07 3.09
C LEU A 71 9.24 2.85 3.26
N TYR A 72 9.18 4.16 3.07
CA TYR A 72 10.30 5.08 3.17
C TYR A 72 9.87 6.26 4.06
N PRO A 73 9.93 6.11 5.40
CA PRO A 73 9.50 7.14 6.34
C PRO A 73 10.45 8.35 6.40
N ASP A 74 11.71 8.19 6.02
CA ASP A 74 12.72 9.25 5.91
C ASP A 74 13.12 9.52 4.44
N PRO A 75 12.17 9.81 3.53
CA PRO A 75 12.53 10.04 2.15
C PRO A 75 13.18 11.42 2.07
N VAL A 76 14.51 11.45 1.91
CA VAL A 76 15.20 12.66 1.47
C VAL A 76 14.82 12.90 0.02
N ILE A 77 13.73 13.64 -0.20
CA ILE A 77 13.40 14.18 -1.51
C ILE A 77 14.47 15.23 -1.79
N SER A 78 15.56 14.81 -2.43
CA SER A 78 16.57 15.73 -2.94
C SER A 78 15.83 16.70 -3.86
N HIS A 79 15.86 17.98 -3.50
CA HIS A 79 15.30 19.07 -4.30
C HIS A 79 15.78 18.87 -5.74
N ARG A 80 14.87 18.78 -6.72
CA ARG A 80 15.22 18.87 -8.14
C ARG A 80 15.52 20.33 -8.54
N SER A 81 16.15 21.06 -7.64
CA SER A 81 16.81 22.33 -7.90
C SER A 81 18.27 22.07 -7.52
N GLY A 82 19.02 21.58 -8.49
CA GLY A 82 20.47 21.57 -8.36
C GLY A 82 20.96 23.01 -8.15
N LEU A 83 21.94 23.15 -7.25
CA LEU A 83 23.13 23.97 -7.48
C LEU A 83 22.89 25.37 -8.10
N ASP A 84 22.33 26.31 -7.34
CA ASP A 84 22.42 27.74 -7.68
C ASP A 84 22.87 28.57 -6.46
N ALA A 85 24.00 28.17 -5.89
CA ALA A 85 24.76 29.01 -4.97
C ALA A 85 26.16 29.19 -5.56
N GLN A 86 26.28 30.05 -6.56
CA GLN A 86 27.57 30.65 -6.90
C GLN A 86 28.09 31.41 -5.67
N PRO A 87 29.40 31.38 -5.36
CA PRO A 87 29.96 32.26 -4.36
C PRO A 87 30.00 33.68 -4.96
N THR A 88 29.21 34.60 -4.43
CA THR A 88 29.46 36.02 -4.68
C THR A 88 30.69 36.43 -3.87
N SER A 89 31.71 36.93 -4.57
CA SER A 89 32.93 37.53 -4.02
C SER A 89 32.67 38.79 -3.20
#